data_AF-A0A2V6B322-F1
#
_entry.id   AF-A0A2V6B322-F1
#
_cell.length_a   1.000
_cell.length_b   1.000
_cell.length_c   1.000
_cell.angle_alpha   90.00
_cell.angle_beta   90.00
_cell.angle_gamma   90.00
#
_symmetry.space_group_name_H-M   'P 1'
#
loop_
_entity.id
_entity.type
_entity.pdbx_description
1 polymer ?
#
loop_
_entity_poly.entity_id
_entity_poly.type
_entity_poly.pdbx_seq_one_letter_code
_entity_poly.pdbx_strand_id
1 'polypeptide(L)'
;MPRCAVIGLEAEFNLLINGRRQRPEKVFGDPSRLVRRRMIPRIGKSFQLPAGGAIYFDTGVIEVATPIVELEPGCCYRATRLLWEQIRYLRVELDHWGKRHKRHCRLQGFSAHYNFSFPNTRRSKLRNATKLAYLLAHILPAPVILLATNRLSSAVGVRPRRGRIEVTVDFTPDPALMLATCAFIAGVVETVLRWQDFGLRQLARHEIPRMARFRLRKHSSRRGWRVTADSLGQDPFAADMNKTLWKLRDGRSLSLRAIAAETLRPFHRRIRQISDSSTLEHIGAVFAGDARSLLDFEKRPDAYDDVGHAVDWGRRRMRRWPRSKYEKIIHRLIAREPIRIGQKRYQVDRMNGWYVVEFREVGTKHRRTFNLDELVQLSDGKKFTTTRSRKPKSGRKRSI
;
A
#
# COMPACT_ATOMS: atom_id res chain seq x y z
N MET A 1 3.28 16.91 7.89
CA MET A 1 2.77 16.22 6.68
C MET A 1 3.76 16.45 5.56
N PRO A 2 3.91 15.51 4.62
CA PRO A 2 4.73 15.70 3.42
C PRO A 2 4.28 16.94 2.63
N ARG A 3 5.22 17.64 1.98
CA ARG A 3 4.89 18.78 1.10
C ARG A 3 4.16 18.34 -0.18
N CYS A 4 4.47 17.15 -0.68
CA CYS A 4 3.81 16.55 -1.83
C CYS A 4 2.75 15.51 -1.43
N ALA A 5 1.88 15.14 -2.36
CA ALA A 5 1.00 14.00 -2.17
C ALA A 5 1.83 12.71 -2.13
N VAL A 6 1.44 11.75 -1.30
CA VAL A 6 2.13 10.47 -1.14
C VAL A 6 1.17 9.30 -1.10
N ILE A 7 1.67 8.15 -1.51
CA ILE A 7 1.01 6.85 -1.44
C ILE A 7 1.78 5.91 -0.51
N GLY A 8 1.07 5.02 0.18
CA GLY A 8 1.62 3.83 0.82
C GLY A 8 0.65 2.66 0.68
N LEU A 9 1.17 1.43 0.77
CA LEU A 9 0.37 0.23 0.87
C LEU A 9 0.65 -0.50 2.16
N GLU A 10 -0.35 -1.19 2.66
CA GLU A 10 -0.27 -2.03 3.86
C GLU A 10 -0.92 -3.37 3.52
N ALA A 11 -0.39 -4.47 4.06
CA ALA A 11 -0.96 -5.80 3.91
C ALA A 11 -0.94 -6.53 5.25
N GLU A 12 -2.06 -7.16 5.57
CA GLU A 12 -2.28 -7.92 6.79
C GLU A 12 -2.32 -9.41 6.48
N PHE A 13 -1.74 -10.21 7.38
CA PHE A 13 -1.63 -11.66 7.24
C PHE A 13 -2.03 -12.38 8.52
N ASN A 14 -2.86 -13.40 8.37
CA ASN A 14 -3.02 -14.41 9.41
C ASN A 14 -1.75 -15.26 9.47
N LEU A 15 -1.24 -15.47 10.68
CA LEU A 15 -0.14 -16.40 10.91
C LEU A 15 -0.70 -17.81 11.16
N LEU A 16 -0.28 -18.78 10.35
CA LEU A 16 -0.54 -20.19 10.60
C LEU A 16 0.74 -20.89 11.03
N ILE A 17 0.66 -21.67 12.11
CA ILE A 17 1.74 -22.53 12.59
C ILE A 17 1.21 -23.95 12.69
N ASN A 18 1.84 -24.88 11.97
CA ASN A 18 1.41 -26.27 11.84
C ASN A 18 -0.08 -26.37 11.47
N GLY A 19 -0.53 -25.54 10.52
CA GLY A 19 -1.91 -25.49 10.03
C GLY A 19 -2.91 -24.76 10.93
N ARG A 20 -2.53 -24.33 12.14
CA ARG A 20 -3.43 -23.63 13.06
C ARG A 20 -3.16 -22.13 13.07
N ARG A 21 -4.21 -21.31 13.02
CA ARG A 21 -4.10 -19.86 13.17
C ARG A 21 -3.58 -19.51 14.55
N GLN A 22 -2.57 -18.65 14.61
CA GLN A 22 -1.94 -18.18 15.84
C GLN A 22 -1.90 -16.66 15.87
N ARG A 23 -1.94 -16.09 17.07
CA ARG A 23 -1.74 -14.65 17.27
C ARG A 23 -0.23 -14.34 17.31
N PRO A 24 0.31 -13.49 16.42
CA PRO A 24 1.74 -13.18 16.38
C PRO A 24 2.28 -12.62 17.71
N GLU A 25 1.49 -11.83 18.43
CA GLU A 25 1.85 -11.26 19.73
C GLU A 25 2.01 -12.34 20.80
N LYS A 26 1.27 -13.46 20.69
CA LYS A 26 1.41 -14.60 21.61
C LYS A 26 2.61 -15.47 21.28
N VAL A 27 2.94 -15.61 20.00
CA VAL A 27 4.05 -16.45 19.54
C VAL A 27 5.39 -15.74 19.70
N PHE A 28 5.46 -14.49 19.27
CA PHE A 28 6.72 -13.74 19.19
C PHE A 28 6.80 -12.61 20.23
N GLY A 29 5.69 -12.17 20.82
CA GLY A 29 5.65 -10.94 21.64
C GLY A 29 5.56 -9.70 20.75
N ASP A 30 6.68 -9.32 20.12
CA ASP A 30 6.76 -8.18 19.23
C ASP A 30 7.67 -8.49 18.00
N PRO A 31 7.60 -7.68 16.92
CA PRO A 31 8.34 -7.98 15.69
C PRO A 31 9.86 -8.12 15.85
N SER A 32 10.47 -7.49 16.86
CA SER A 32 11.93 -7.56 17.08
C SER A 32 12.44 -8.94 17.47
N ARG A 33 11.54 -9.81 17.96
CA ARG A 33 11.86 -11.21 18.30
C ARG A 33 11.69 -12.16 17.11
N LEU A 34 11.03 -11.72 16.03
CA LEU A 34 10.92 -12.45 14.77
C LEU A 34 12.03 -12.05 13.80
N VAL A 35 12.28 -10.75 13.64
CA VAL A 35 13.25 -10.22 12.66
C VAL A 35 14.65 -10.24 13.25
N ARG A 36 15.57 -11.00 12.62
CA ARG A 36 16.94 -11.17 13.13
C ARG A 36 17.79 -9.90 13.06
N ARG A 37 17.62 -9.08 12.02
CA ARG A 37 18.39 -7.84 11.88
C ARG A 37 17.78 -6.76 12.77
N ARG A 38 18.64 -6.02 13.46
CA ARG A 38 18.22 -4.96 14.37
C ARG A 38 17.44 -3.85 13.63
N MET A 39 16.16 -3.72 13.94
CA MET A 39 15.27 -2.72 13.34
C MET A 39 15.39 -1.34 13.99
N ILE A 40 14.89 -0.30 13.31
CA ILE A 40 14.73 1.04 13.88
C ILE A 40 13.35 1.08 14.57
N PRO A 41 13.26 1.41 15.87
CA PRO A 41 11.96 1.51 16.53
C PRO A 41 11.13 2.64 15.89
N ARG A 42 9.82 2.44 15.83
CA ARG A 42 8.87 3.50 15.47
C ARG A 42 8.10 3.94 16.70
N ILE A 43 7.26 4.96 16.61
CA ILE A 43 6.29 5.25 17.68
C ILE A 43 5.27 4.11 17.78
N GLY A 44 4.92 3.74 19.02
CA GLY A 44 4.07 2.59 19.31
C GLY A 44 4.83 1.28 19.26
N LYS A 45 4.13 0.20 18.87
CA LYS A 45 4.67 -1.18 18.82
C LYS A 45 5.16 -1.60 17.42
N SER A 46 5.45 -0.62 16.55
CA SER A 46 5.90 -0.88 15.18
C SER A 46 7.40 -0.65 15.02
N PHE A 47 7.98 -1.29 14.01
CA PHE A 47 9.41 -1.25 13.71
C PHE A 47 9.65 -1.01 12.22
N GLN A 48 10.70 -0.26 11.89
CA GLN A 48 11.15 -0.12 10.51
C GLN A 48 11.91 -1.38 10.09
N LEU A 49 11.39 -2.07 9.08
CA LEU A 49 12.01 -3.25 8.49
C LEU A 49 13.30 -2.89 7.73
N PRO A 50 14.29 -3.80 7.71
CA PRO A 50 15.49 -3.63 6.87
C PRO A 50 15.20 -3.55 5.37
N ALA A 51 14.06 -4.09 4.94
CA ALA A 51 13.58 -4.00 3.56
C ALA A 51 12.97 -2.63 3.21
N GLY A 52 12.91 -1.67 4.13
CA GLY A 52 12.47 -0.30 3.84
C GLY A 52 11.14 0.09 4.44
N GLY A 53 10.25 -0.87 4.71
CA GLY A 53 8.89 -0.64 5.22
C GLY A 53 8.80 -0.69 6.73
N ALA A 54 7.60 -0.94 7.24
CA ALA A 54 7.36 -1.20 8.65
C ALA A 54 6.70 -2.57 8.87
N ILE A 55 6.87 -3.10 10.06
CA ILE A 55 6.18 -4.29 10.56
C ILE A 55 5.56 -4.00 11.93
N TYR A 56 4.38 -4.54 12.18
CA TYR A 56 3.77 -4.60 13.50
C TYR A 56 2.78 -5.76 13.58
N PHE A 57 2.41 -6.10 14.81
CA PHE A 57 1.33 -7.03 15.08
C PHE A 57 0.12 -6.22 15.54
N ASP A 58 -0.99 -6.34 14.80
CA ASP A 58 -2.24 -5.64 15.11
C ASP A 58 -3.35 -6.67 15.30
N THR A 59 -3.92 -6.76 16.49
CA THR A 59 -5.14 -7.53 16.75
C THR A 59 -5.07 -8.99 16.24
N GLY A 60 -3.90 -9.63 16.35
CA GLY A 60 -3.72 -11.04 15.96
C GLY A 60 -3.36 -11.28 14.49
N VAL A 61 -3.00 -10.25 13.73
CA VAL A 61 -2.42 -10.37 12.38
C VAL A 61 -1.01 -9.79 12.34
N ILE A 62 -0.18 -10.26 11.39
CA ILE A 62 1.07 -9.60 11.05
C ILE A 62 0.75 -8.57 9.97
N GLU A 63 1.13 -7.32 10.19
CA GLU A 63 0.98 -6.27 9.20
C GLU A 63 2.35 -5.80 8.72
N VAL A 64 2.50 -5.69 7.39
CA VAL A 64 3.62 -5.02 6.76
C VAL A 64 3.15 -3.85 5.92
N ALA A 65 3.91 -2.77 5.97
CA ALA A 65 3.53 -1.52 5.33
C ALA A 65 4.72 -0.92 4.59
N THR A 66 4.48 -0.34 3.42
CA THR A 66 5.52 0.32 2.62
C THR A 66 5.98 1.60 3.31
N PRO A 67 7.21 2.08 3.04
CA PRO A 67 7.46 3.50 3.25
C PRO A 67 6.52 4.33 2.37
N ILE A 68 6.33 5.60 2.72
CA ILE A 68 5.60 6.53 1.85
C ILE A 68 6.40 6.79 0.57
N VAL A 69 5.71 6.84 -0.55
CA VAL A 69 6.24 7.12 -1.88
C VAL A 69 5.55 8.37 -2.41
N GLU A 70 6.32 9.27 -2.98
CA GLU A 70 5.83 10.47 -3.65
C GLU A 70 4.86 10.09 -4.77
N LEU A 71 3.72 10.78 -4.85
CA LEU A 71 2.69 10.53 -5.86
C LEU A 71 3.08 11.19 -7.19
N GLU A 72 4.04 10.57 -7.86
CA GLU A 72 4.64 10.98 -9.14
C GLU A 72 4.64 9.81 -10.15
N PRO A 73 5.00 10.00 -11.43
CA PRO A 73 5.09 8.91 -12.39
C PRO A 73 5.93 7.73 -11.87
N GLY A 74 5.38 6.52 -11.97
CA GLY A 74 5.98 5.29 -11.45
C GLY A 74 5.72 5.02 -9.95
N CYS A 75 4.97 5.87 -9.24
CA CYS A 75 4.70 5.69 -7.81
C CYS A 75 4.00 4.37 -7.48
N CYS A 76 2.97 3.99 -8.25
CA CYS A 76 2.16 2.79 -8.01
C CYS A 76 3.01 1.52 -8.12
N TYR A 77 3.95 1.54 -9.07
CA TYR A 77 4.91 0.49 -9.25
C TYR A 77 5.88 0.38 -8.07
N ARG A 78 6.49 1.50 -7.66
CA ARG A 78 7.43 1.50 -6.52
C ARG A 78 6.75 1.02 -5.27
N ALA A 79 5.54 1.50 -5.01
CA ALA A 79 4.77 1.17 -3.84
C ALA A 79 4.39 -0.33 -3.85
N THR A 80 3.91 -0.87 -4.98
CA THR A 80 3.62 -2.31 -5.10
C THR A 80 4.88 -3.17 -4.94
N ARG A 81 5.98 -2.80 -5.60
CA ARG A 81 7.28 -3.48 -5.46
C ARG A 81 7.74 -3.50 -4.00
N LEU A 82 7.70 -2.34 -3.34
CA LEU A 82 8.12 -2.18 -1.95
C LEU A 82 7.30 -3.06 -1.00
N LEU A 83 6.00 -3.21 -1.23
CA LEU A 83 5.15 -4.06 -0.40
C LEU A 83 5.57 -5.53 -0.55
N TRP A 84 5.70 -6.01 -1.78
CA TRP A 84 6.13 -7.38 -2.05
C TRP A 84 7.57 -7.66 -1.60
N GLU A 85 8.46 -6.67 -1.61
CA GLU A 85 9.78 -6.78 -0.99
C GLU A 85 9.70 -6.93 0.53
N GLN A 86 8.80 -6.22 1.22
CA GLN A 86 8.56 -6.45 2.66
C GLN A 86 8.00 -7.85 2.91
N ILE A 87 7.01 -8.27 2.13
CA ILE A 87 6.37 -9.59 2.25
C ILE A 87 7.43 -10.69 2.09
N ARG A 88 8.27 -10.60 1.06
CA ARG A 88 9.36 -11.55 0.83
C ARG A 88 10.37 -11.54 1.99
N TYR A 89 10.72 -10.36 2.50
CA TYR A 89 11.62 -10.25 3.65
C TYR A 89 11.02 -10.95 4.89
N LEU A 90 9.75 -10.68 5.19
CA LEU A 90 9.03 -11.32 6.28
C LEU A 90 8.96 -12.84 6.12
N ARG A 91 8.65 -13.34 4.92
CA ARG A 91 8.62 -14.78 4.63
C ARG A 91 9.96 -15.44 4.96
N VAL A 92 11.07 -14.84 4.58
CA VAL A 92 12.42 -15.36 4.88
C VAL A 92 12.70 -15.40 6.39
N GLU A 93 12.29 -14.38 7.15
CA GLU A 93 12.45 -14.39 8.61
C GLU A 93 11.54 -15.45 9.27
N LEU A 94 10.32 -15.65 8.76
CA LEU A 94 9.42 -16.70 9.23
C LEU A 94 9.92 -18.11 8.90
N ASP A 95 10.48 -18.32 7.71
CA ASP A 95 11.11 -19.59 7.32
C ASP A 95 12.27 -19.93 8.25
N HIS A 96 13.11 -18.94 8.53
CA HIS A 96 14.24 -19.12 9.44
C HIS A 96 13.76 -19.45 10.85
N TRP A 97 12.78 -18.70 11.37
CA TRP A 97 12.20 -18.96 12.68
C TRP A 97 11.55 -20.35 12.75
N GLY A 98 10.78 -20.73 11.73
CA GLY A 98 10.12 -22.03 11.63
C GLY A 98 11.11 -23.18 11.64
N LYS A 99 12.18 -23.09 10.84
CA LYS A 99 13.29 -24.07 10.84
C LYS A 99 13.93 -24.21 12.22
N ARG A 100 14.24 -23.09 12.89
CA ARG A 100 14.86 -23.10 14.22
C ARG A 100 13.97 -23.77 15.27
N HIS A 101 12.65 -23.64 15.16
CA HIS A 101 11.70 -24.17 16.14
C HIS A 101 11.02 -25.48 15.69
N LYS A 102 11.46 -26.08 14.57
CA LYS A 102 10.83 -27.26 13.96
C LYS A 102 9.32 -27.09 13.76
N ARG A 103 8.90 -25.90 13.30
CA ARG A 103 7.50 -25.53 13.03
C ARG A 103 7.33 -25.17 11.56
N HIS A 104 6.17 -25.52 11.01
CA HIS A 104 5.77 -25.11 9.68
C HIS A 104 4.94 -23.82 9.76
N CYS A 105 5.50 -22.71 9.29
CA CYS A 105 4.85 -21.40 9.32
C CYS A 105 4.30 -21.03 7.94
N ARG A 106 3.09 -20.44 7.89
CA ARG A 106 2.52 -19.85 6.67
C ARG A 106 1.93 -18.47 6.96
N LEU A 107 1.97 -17.61 5.95
CA LEU A 107 1.24 -16.36 5.92
C LEU A 107 -0.01 -16.55 5.06
N GLN A 108 -1.18 -16.39 5.63
CA GLN A 108 -2.41 -16.34 4.86
C GLN A 108 -2.83 -14.88 4.65
N GLY A 109 -3.02 -14.48 3.39
CA GLY A 109 -3.46 -13.14 3.00
C GLY A 109 -4.80 -12.81 3.62
N PHE A 110 -4.87 -11.68 4.34
CA PHE A 110 -6.09 -11.23 4.99
C PHE A 110 -6.65 -9.97 4.33
N SER A 111 -5.91 -8.86 4.35
CA SER A 111 -6.36 -7.60 3.77
C SER A 111 -5.22 -6.80 3.13
N ALA A 112 -5.58 -5.88 2.25
CA ALA A 112 -4.68 -4.88 1.68
C ALA A 112 -5.31 -3.47 1.80
N HIS A 113 -4.47 -2.49 2.11
CA HIS A 113 -4.88 -1.11 2.35
C HIS A 113 -4.07 -0.19 1.46
N TYR A 114 -4.76 0.64 0.68
CA TYR A 114 -4.17 1.63 -0.22
C TYR A 114 -4.37 3.01 0.37
N ASN A 115 -3.27 3.65 0.75
CA ASN A 115 -3.26 4.85 1.56
C ASN A 115 -2.75 6.04 0.77
N PHE A 116 -3.57 7.09 0.66
CA PHE A 116 -3.27 8.28 -0.13
C PHE A 116 -3.34 9.53 0.72
N SER A 117 -2.20 10.13 1.00
CA SER A 117 -2.11 11.34 1.81
C SER A 117 -1.84 12.54 0.92
N PHE A 118 -2.58 13.62 1.15
CA PHE A 118 -2.50 14.81 0.32
C PHE A 118 -2.16 16.02 1.20
N PRO A 119 -1.32 16.95 0.73
CA PRO A 119 -1.17 18.24 1.39
C PRO A 119 -2.55 18.91 1.49
N ASN A 120 -2.78 19.70 2.53
CA ASN A 120 -4.08 20.34 2.77
C ASN A 120 -4.45 21.29 1.61
N THR A 121 -5.15 20.78 0.60
CA THR A 121 -5.71 21.59 -0.48
C THR A 121 -7.07 22.15 -0.08
N ARG A 122 -7.36 23.41 -0.47
CA ARG A 122 -8.63 24.15 -0.42
C ARG A 122 -9.78 23.40 0.27
N ARG A 123 -9.78 23.40 1.60
CA ARG A 123 -10.85 22.80 2.40
C ARG A 123 -12.06 23.73 2.39
N SER A 124 -13.25 23.17 2.16
CA SER A 124 -14.51 23.90 2.28
C SER A 124 -15.61 22.97 2.79
N LYS A 125 -16.80 23.51 3.08
CA LYS A 125 -17.99 22.69 3.42
C LYS A 125 -18.29 21.64 2.36
N LEU A 126 -17.95 21.91 1.09
CA LEU A 126 -18.16 21.01 -0.05
C LEU A 126 -16.93 20.15 -0.39
N ARG A 127 -15.76 20.47 0.18
CA ARG A 127 -14.48 19.80 -0.09
C ARG A 127 -13.79 19.40 1.21
N ASN A 128 -14.07 18.18 1.67
CA ASN A 128 -13.41 17.59 2.84
C ASN A 128 -13.23 16.08 2.67
N ALA A 129 -12.37 15.48 3.50
CA ALA A 129 -12.01 14.06 3.40
C ALA A 129 -13.22 13.12 3.53
N THR A 130 -14.20 13.47 4.36
CA THR A 130 -15.45 12.69 4.50
C THR A 130 -16.23 12.71 3.19
N LYS A 131 -16.52 13.88 2.61
CA LYS A 131 -17.21 13.96 1.31
C LYS A 131 -16.43 13.29 0.18
N LEU A 132 -15.11 13.42 0.19
CA LEU A 132 -14.23 12.73 -0.77
C LEU A 132 -14.38 11.21 -0.65
N ALA A 133 -14.23 10.65 0.55
CA ALA A 133 -14.36 9.21 0.73
C ALA A 133 -15.80 8.72 0.46
N TYR A 134 -16.83 9.53 0.72
CA TYR A 134 -18.21 9.21 0.34
C TYR A 134 -18.35 9.08 -1.17
N LEU A 135 -17.90 10.08 -1.92
CA LEU A 135 -17.93 10.08 -3.39
C LEU A 135 -17.10 8.93 -3.97
N LEU A 136 -15.89 8.70 -3.45
CA LEU A 136 -15.04 7.60 -3.88
C LEU A 136 -15.68 6.23 -3.61
N ALA A 137 -16.47 6.09 -2.54
CA ALA A 137 -17.21 4.85 -2.28
C ALA A 137 -18.34 4.59 -3.29
N HIS A 138 -18.70 5.55 -4.13
CA HIS A 138 -19.58 5.34 -5.29
C HIS A 138 -18.83 5.05 -6.59
N ILE A 139 -17.54 5.43 -6.70
CA ILE A 139 -16.75 5.30 -7.93
C ILE A 139 -15.92 4.02 -7.92
N LEU A 140 -15.22 3.77 -6.81
CA LEU A 140 -14.21 2.71 -6.72
C LEU A 140 -14.74 1.27 -6.72
N PRO A 141 -15.91 0.92 -6.15
CA PRO A 141 -16.23 -0.48 -5.86
C PRO A 141 -16.22 -1.40 -7.08
N ALA A 142 -16.95 -1.09 -8.16
CA ALA A 142 -17.05 -2.01 -9.30
C ALA A 142 -15.68 -2.31 -9.94
N PRO A 143 -14.84 -1.30 -10.25
CA PRO A 143 -13.47 -1.53 -10.70
C PRO A 143 -12.58 -2.27 -9.69
N VAL A 144 -12.59 -1.86 -8.41
CA VAL A 144 -11.71 -2.46 -7.37
C VAL A 144 -12.09 -3.89 -7.06
N ILE A 145 -13.37 -4.24 -7.12
CA ILE A 145 -13.85 -5.62 -7.00
C ILE A 145 -13.19 -6.49 -8.07
N LEU A 146 -13.27 -6.08 -9.35
CA LEU A 146 -12.65 -6.83 -10.44
C LEU A 146 -11.13 -6.93 -10.33
N LEU A 147 -10.45 -5.92 -9.81
CA LEU A 147 -8.98 -5.90 -9.75
C LEU A 147 -8.40 -6.57 -8.51
N ALA A 148 -9.09 -6.57 -7.37
CA ALA A 148 -8.47 -6.90 -6.08
C ALA A 148 -9.22 -7.94 -5.24
N THR A 149 -10.43 -8.35 -5.62
CA THR A 149 -11.26 -9.27 -4.83
C THR A 149 -11.32 -10.66 -5.42
N ASN A 150 -11.81 -11.60 -4.63
CA ASN A 150 -12.02 -13.00 -5.00
C ASN A 150 -13.40 -13.47 -4.51
N ARG A 151 -13.74 -14.74 -4.77
CA ARG A 151 -15.04 -15.35 -4.43
C ARG A 151 -15.37 -15.36 -2.93
N LEU A 152 -14.39 -15.21 -2.03
CA LEU A 152 -14.57 -15.14 -0.58
C LEU A 152 -14.46 -13.71 -0.02
N SER A 153 -14.34 -12.70 -0.89
CA SER A 153 -14.26 -11.31 -0.45
C SER A 153 -15.58 -10.81 0.11
N SER A 154 -15.49 -9.87 1.04
CA SER A 154 -16.67 -9.39 1.78
C SER A 154 -17.07 -7.95 1.45
N ALA A 155 -16.10 -7.09 1.13
CA ALA A 155 -16.36 -5.69 0.88
C ALA A 155 -15.17 -4.95 0.24
N VAL A 156 -15.47 -3.82 -0.40
CA VAL A 156 -14.52 -2.73 -0.60
C VAL A 156 -14.84 -1.61 0.39
N GLY A 157 -13.84 -1.15 1.13
CA GLY A 157 -13.97 -0.06 2.10
C GLY A 157 -13.29 1.22 1.64
N VAL A 158 -13.88 2.37 1.96
CA VAL A 158 -13.28 3.69 1.71
C VAL A 158 -13.40 4.53 2.96
N ARG A 159 -12.27 4.99 3.49
CA ARG A 159 -12.17 5.52 4.84
C ARG A 159 -11.47 6.89 4.84
N PRO A 160 -12.11 7.94 5.38
CA PRO A 160 -11.45 9.19 5.62
C PRO A 160 -10.57 9.08 6.86
N ARG A 161 -9.32 9.50 6.72
CA ARG A 161 -8.35 9.70 7.81
C ARG A 161 -7.93 11.17 7.86
N ARG A 162 -7.23 11.58 8.91
CA ARG A 162 -6.75 12.98 9.05
C ARG A 162 -5.72 13.29 7.95
N GLY A 163 -6.16 13.94 6.88
CA GLY A 163 -5.30 14.31 5.74
C GLY A 163 -5.01 13.17 4.74
N ARG A 164 -5.77 12.07 4.81
CA ARG A 164 -5.54 10.86 4.00
C ARG A 164 -6.86 10.16 3.68
N ILE A 165 -6.91 9.46 2.55
CA ILE A 165 -7.94 8.48 2.21
C ILE A 165 -7.30 7.09 2.24
N GLU A 166 -8.02 6.14 2.81
CA GLU A 166 -7.63 4.73 2.91
C GLU A 166 -8.69 3.90 2.19
N VAL A 167 -8.26 3.10 1.21
CA VAL A 167 -9.12 2.12 0.53
C VAL A 167 -8.71 0.74 1.00
N THR A 168 -9.66 -0.05 1.49
CA THR A 168 -9.41 -1.38 2.07
C THR A 168 -10.11 -2.44 1.26
N VAL A 169 -9.43 -3.53 0.99
CA VAL A 169 -9.94 -4.70 0.27
C VAL A 169 -9.24 -5.95 0.81
N ASP A 170 -9.68 -7.14 0.41
CA ASP A 170 -8.93 -8.37 0.66
C ASP A 170 -7.51 -8.26 0.10
N PHE A 171 -6.58 -9.05 0.66
CA PHE A 171 -5.25 -9.17 0.07
C PHE A 171 -5.35 -9.64 -1.38
N THR A 172 -4.43 -9.24 -2.26
CA THR A 172 -4.40 -9.67 -3.66
C THR A 172 -3.07 -10.39 -3.92
N PRO A 173 -3.02 -11.73 -3.97
CA PRO A 173 -1.77 -12.49 -4.13
C PRO A 173 -1.25 -12.51 -5.58
N ASP A 174 -1.42 -11.39 -6.28
CA ASP A 174 -0.97 -11.17 -7.65
C ASP A 174 -0.38 -9.75 -7.74
N PRO A 175 0.94 -9.60 -7.94
CA PRO A 175 1.57 -8.29 -8.04
C PRO A 175 1.06 -7.43 -9.19
N ALA A 176 0.65 -8.02 -10.32
CA ALA A 176 0.16 -7.29 -11.49
C ALA A 176 -1.25 -6.74 -11.25
N LEU A 177 -2.14 -7.52 -10.63
CA LEU A 177 -3.46 -7.07 -10.20
C LEU A 177 -3.37 -6.05 -9.04
N MET A 178 -2.45 -6.24 -8.10
CA MET A 178 -2.20 -5.25 -7.04
C MET A 178 -1.69 -3.93 -7.62
N LEU A 179 -0.79 -3.97 -8.62
CA LEU A 179 -0.33 -2.79 -9.34
C LEU A 179 -1.47 -2.11 -10.10
N ALA A 180 -2.31 -2.89 -10.81
CA ALA A 180 -3.48 -2.38 -11.52
C ALA A 180 -4.46 -1.68 -10.57
N THR A 181 -4.75 -2.31 -9.42
CA THR A 181 -5.59 -1.75 -8.36
C THR A 181 -5.01 -0.44 -7.83
N CYS A 182 -3.71 -0.44 -7.51
CA CYS A 182 -3.00 0.72 -7.01
C CYS A 182 -3.08 1.90 -8.01
N ALA A 183 -2.80 1.63 -9.29
CA ALA A 183 -2.83 2.62 -10.36
C ALA A 183 -4.24 3.16 -10.62
N PHE A 184 -5.25 2.29 -10.62
CA PHE A 184 -6.65 2.70 -10.76
C PHE A 184 -7.07 3.63 -9.61
N ILE A 185 -6.89 3.21 -8.36
CA ILE A 185 -7.28 4.03 -7.20
C ILE A 185 -6.52 5.36 -7.21
N ALA A 186 -5.21 5.34 -7.44
CA ALA A 186 -4.40 6.54 -7.48
C ALA A 186 -4.89 7.53 -8.55
N GLY A 187 -5.18 7.04 -9.76
CA GLY A 187 -5.66 7.86 -10.87
C GLY A 187 -7.05 8.44 -10.63
N VAL A 188 -7.95 7.65 -10.01
CA VAL A 188 -9.28 8.14 -9.59
C VAL A 188 -9.14 9.21 -8.52
N VAL A 189 -8.40 8.95 -7.44
CA VAL A 189 -8.28 9.89 -6.32
C VAL A 189 -7.66 11.20 -6.78
N GLU A 190 -6.60 11.19 -7.57
CA GLU A 190 -5.99 12.42 -8.08
C GLU A 190 -6.86 13.19 -9.06
N THR A 191 -7.68 12.49 -9.85
CA THR A 191 -8.64 13.14 -10.74
C THR A 191 -9.76 13.78 -9.93
N VAL A 192 -10.38 13.04 -9.01
CA VAL A 192 -11.51 13.52 -8.18
C VAL A 192 -11.08 14.68 -7.28
N LEU A 193 -9.85 14.68 -6.76
CA LEU A 193 -9.31 15.81 -6.00
C LEU A 193 -9.32 17.13 -6.80
N ARG A 194 -9.30 17.08 -8.13
CA ARG A 194 -9.35 18.26 -9.02
C ARG A 194 -10.77 18.67 -9.41
N TRP A 195 -11.78 17.87 -9.11
CA TRP A 195 -13.17 18.24 -9.35
C TRP A 195 -13.56 19.46 -8.54
N GLN A 196 -14.64 20.16 -8.92
CA GLN A 196 -15.07 21.40 -8.27
C GLN A 196 -15.45 21.16 -6.80
N ASP A 197 -16.25 20.13 -6.54
CA ASP A 197 -16.67 19.69 -5.22
C ASP A 197 -16.73 18.15 -5.15
N PHE A 198 -17.06 17.60 -3.98
CA PHE A 198 -17.16 16.15 -3.77
C PHE A 198 -18.62 15.66 -3.60
N GLY A 199 -19.57 16.32 -4.27
CA GLY A 199 -20.98 15.94 -4.31
C GLY A 199 -21.28 14.89 -5.39
N LEU A 200 -22.34 14.11 -5.20
CA LEU A 200 -22.72 13.04 -6.14
C LEU A 200 -23.17 13.53 -7.52
N ARG A 201 -23.50 14.82 -7.67
CA ARG A 201 -23.81 15.43 -8.98
C ARG A 201 -22.61 15.35 -9.93
N GLN A 202 -21.39 15.30 -9.39
CA GLN A 202 -20.17 15.12 -10.17
C GLN A 202 -20.14 13.79 -10.92
N LEU A 203 -20.82 12.75 -10.42
CA LEU A 203 -20.90 11.46 -11.12
C LEU A 203 -21.58 11.60 -12.49
N ALA A 204 -22.69 12.34 -12.56
CA ALA A 204 -23.38 12.58 -13.83
C ALA A 204 -22.56 13.49 -14.76
N ARG A 205 -21.93 14.54 -14.21
CA ARG A 205 -21.06 15.45 -14.97
C ARG A 205 -19.85 14.76 -15.62
N HIS A 206 -19.38 13.67 -15.01
CA HIS A 206 -18.25 12.89 -15.48
C HIS A 206 -18.67 11.53 -16.05
N GLU A 207 -19.96 11.36 -16.37
CA GLU A 207 -20.49 10.15 -17.01
C GLU A 207 -20.14 8.84 -16.28
N ILE A 208 -20.02 8.90 -14.95
CA ILE A 208 -19.75 7.73 -14.13
C ILE A 208 -21.06 6.94 -13.97
N PRO A 209 -21.11 5.67 -14.39
CA PRO A 209 -22.32 4.86 -14.30
C PRO A 209 -22.74 4.67 -12.83
N ARG A 210 -24.05 4.67 -12.59
CA ARG A 210 -24.61 4.53 -11.25
C ARG A 210 -25.61 3.38 -11.22
N MET A 211 -25.32 2.37 -10.41
CA MET A 211 -26.27 1.30 -10.14
C MET A 211 -27.57 1.88 -9.54
N ALA A 212 -28.71 1.40 -10.03
CA ALA A 212 -30.03 1.81 -9.57
C ALA A 212 -30.21 1.47 -8.09
N ARG A 213 -29.94 0.20 -7.75
CA ARG A 213 -29.89 -0.28 -6.37
C ARG A 213 -28.46 -0.15 -5.85
N PHE A 214 -28.19 0.95 -5.15
CA PHE A 214 -26.92 1.16 -4.46
C PHE A 214 -27.13 1.65 -3.04
N ARG A 215 -26.71 0.86 -2.05
CA ARG A 215 -26.82 1.22 -0.62
C ARG A 215 -25.46 1.20 0.05
N LEU A 216 -24.93 2.40 0.30
CA LEU A 216 -23.68 2.55 1.01
C LEU A 216 -23.86 2.25 2.50
N ARG A 217 -23.02 1.38 3.07
CA ARG A 217 -23.06 1.05 4.51
C ARG A 217 -21.99 1.86 5.23
N LYS A 218 -22.34 2.49 6.36
CA LYS A 218 -21.33 3.04 7.27
C LYS A 218 -20.53 1.88 7.84
N HIS A 219 -19.23 2.07 7.99
CA HIS A 219 -18.39 1.06 8.64
C HIS A 219 -18.81 0.91 10.11
N SER A 220 -19.03 -0.32 10.58
CA SER A 220 -19.62 -0.61 11.91
C SER A 220 -18.77 -0.11 13.09
N SER A 221 -17.45 -0.30 13.02
CA SER A 221 -16.52 0.08 14.11
C SER A 221 -15.55 1.21 13.76
N ARG A 222 -15.60 1.77 12.55
CA ARG A 222 -14.60 2.71 12.05
C ARG A 222 -15.27 3.86 11.29
N ARG A 223 -14.55 4.97 11.07
CA ARG A 223 -15.01 6.03 10.16
C ARG A 223 -14.90 5.57 8.70
N GLY A 224 -15.89 5.93 7.90
CA GLY A 224 -15.93 5.64 6.46
C GLY A 224 -17.08 4.72 6.06
N TRP A 225 -16.93 4.12 4.89
CA TRP A 225 -17.97 3.33 4.26
C TRP A 225 -17.45 1.97 3.80
N ARG A 226 -18.36 1.01 3.74
CA ARG A 226 -18.16 -0.32 3.16
C ARG A 226 -19.22 -0.55 2.10
N VAL A 227 -18.79 -1.13 0.98
CA VAL A 227 -19.63 -1.60 -0.10
C VAL A 227 -19.53 -3.12 -0.08
N THR A 228 -20.60 -3.76 0.37
CA THR A 228 -20.74 -5.22 0.47
C THR A 228 -21.53 -5.75 -0.73
N ALA A 229 -21.74 -7.06 -0.82
CA ALA A 229 -22.63 -7.66 -1.82
C ALA A 229 -24.01 -6.98 -1.85
N ASP A 230 -24.66 -6.87 -0.70
CA ASP A 230 -25.96 -6.20 -0.54
C ASP A 230 -25.97 -4.73 -1.00
N SER A 231 -24.82 -4.08 -1.06
CA SER A 231 -24.72 -2.69 -1.48
C SER A 231 -24.96 -2.51 -2.99
N LEU A 232 -24.80 -3.55 -3.81
CA LEU A 232 -24.77 -3.45 -5.28
C LEU A 232 -26.04 -4.03 -5.95
N GLY A 233 -26.99 -4.53 -5.17
CA GLY A 233 -28.24 -5.12 -5.67
C GLY A 233 -28.12 -6.53 -6.25
N GLN A 234 -26.90 -6.95 -6.59
CA GLN A 234 -26.51 -8.31 -6.94
C GLN A 234 -25.16 -8.60 -6.27
N ASP A 235 -24.94 -9.83 -5.83
CA ASP A 235 -23.68 -10.23 -5.19
C ASP A 235 -22.57 -10.36 -6.26
N PRO A 236 -21.59 -9.44 -6.28
CA PRO A 236 -20.52 -9.50 -7.27
C PRO A 236 -19.53 -10.64 -7.02
N PHE A 237 -19.52 -11.24 -5.83
CA PHE A 237 -18.60 -12.31 -5.46
C PHE A 237 -19.17 -13.68 -5.84
N ALA A 238 -20.49 -13.82 -5.91
CA ALA A 238 -21.16 -15.05 -6.36
C ALA A 238 -21.59 -15.00 -7.84
N ALA A 239 -21.93 -13.83 -8.37
CA ALA A 239 -22.46 -13.70 -9.73
C ALA A 239 -21.41 -13.89 -10.83
N ASP A 240 -21.89 -14.12 -12.05
CA ASP A 240 -21.10 -14.01 -13.28
C ASP A 240 -20.93 -12.53 -13.65
N MET A 241 -19.69 -12.06 -13.64
CA MET A 241 -19.34 -10.66 -13.87
C MET A 241 -19.55 -10.20 -15.32
N ASN A 242 -19.71 -11.14 -16.26
CA ASN A 242 -19.94 -10.89 -17.67
C ASN A 242 -21.43 -10.78 -17.99
N LYS A 243 -22.30 -11.36 -17.16
CA LYS A 243 -23.75 -11.27 -17.36
C LYS A 243 -24.27 -9.87 -17.07
N THR A 244 -25.25 -9.45 -17.85
CA THR A 244 -25.94 -8.16 -17.75
C THR A 244 -26.91 -8.16 -16.57
N LEU A 245 -26.39 -8.06 -15.34
CA LEU A 245 -27.16 -8.22 -14.10
C LEU A 245 -27.46 -6.91 -13.38
N TRP A 246 -26.66 -5.87 -13.60
CA TRP A 246 -26.76 -4.62 -12.84
C TRP A 246 -27.55 -3.56 -13.59
N LYS A 247 -28.75 -3.26 -13.09
CA LYS A 247 -29.56 -2.13 -13.56
C LYS A 247 -28.92 -0.80 -13.13
N LEU A 248 -28.79 0.12 -14.06
CA LEU A 248 -28.31 1.48 -13.86
C LEU A 248 -29.47 2.46 -13.66
N ARG A 249 -29.17 3.64 -13.13
CA ARG A 249 -30.14 4.72 -12.91
C ARG A 249 -30.68 5.35 -14.20
N ASP A 250 -29.96 5.19 -15.31
CA ASP A 250 -30.35 5.66 -16.64
C ASP A 250 -31.23 4.63 -17.39
N GLY A 251 -31.64 3.54 -16.72
CA GLY A 251 -32.50 2.50 -17.28
C GLY A 251 -31.74 1.37 -17.99
N ARG A 252 -30.45 1.56 -18.31
CA ARG A 252 -29.63 0.50 -18.92
C ARG A 252 -29.38 -0.62 -17.92
N SER A 253 -29.13 -1.82 -18.44
CA SER A 253 -28.59 -2.93 -17.65
C SER A 253 -27.23 -3.28 -18.22
N LEU A 254 -26.23 -3.41 -17.36
CA LEU A 254 -24.84 -3.71 -17.75
C LEU A 254 -24.27 -4.86 -16.91
N SER A 255 -23.20 -5.48 -17.42
CA SER A 255 -22.35 -6.37 -16.64
C SER A 255 -21.44 -5.57 -15.70
N LEU A 256 -20.90 -6.22 -14.66
CA LEU A 256 -19.98 -5.54 -13.74
C LEU A 256 -18.73 -5.05 -14.47
N ARG A 257 -18.25 -5.86 -15.43
CA ARG A 257 -17.16 -5.53 -16.35
C ARG A 257 -17.44 -4.29 -17.19
N ALA A 258 -18.63 -4.21 -17.81
CA ALA A 258 -19.03 -3.04 -18.58
C ALA A 258 -19.14 -1.77 -17.70
N ILE A 259 -19.67 -1.89 -16.48
CA ILE A 259 -19.71 -0.77 -15.51
C ILE A 259 -18.29 -0.31 -15.16
N ALA A 260 -17.36 -1.23 -14.92
CA ALA A 260 -15.98 -0.89 -14.60
C ALA A 260 -15.26 -0.25 -15.80
N ALA A 261 -15.48 -0.75 -17.01
CA ALA A 261 -14.93 -0.19 -18.25
C ALA A 261 -15.45 1.23 -18.51
N GLU A 262 -16.75 1.50 -18.36
CA GLU A 262 -17.30 2.85 -18.45
C GLU A 262 -16.74 3.76 -17.35
N THR A 263 -16.63 3.25 -16.12
CA THR A 263 -16.03 3.98 -14.99
C THR A 263 -14.56 4.32 -15.22
N LEU A 264 -13.80 3.49 -15.95
CA LEU A 264 -12.39 3.73 -16.23
C LEU A 264 -12.18 4.99 -17.08
N ARG A 265 -13.04 5.23 -18.08
CA ARG A 265 -12.85 6.23 -19.16
C ARG A 265 -12.39 7.61 -18.66
N PRO A 266 -13.07 8.25 -17.67
CA PRO A 266 -12.70 9.60 -17.24
C PRO A 266 -11.32 9.68 -16.57
N PHE A 267 -10.75 8.53 -16.18
CA PHE A 267 -9.50 8.44 -15.44
C PHE A 267 -8.30 7.98 -16.29
N HIS A 268 -8.49 7.59 -17.55
CA HIS A 268 -7.44 7.07 -18.45
C HIS A 268 -6.19 7.94 -18.43
N ARG A 269 -6.37 9.24 -18.70
CA ARG A 269 -5.25 10.19 -18.80
C ARG A 269 -4.45 10.21 -17.50
N ARG A 270 -5.12 10.24 -16.35
CA ARG A 270 -4.41 10.34 -15.07
C ARG A 270 -3.74 9.04 -14.69
N ILE A 271 -4.39 7.89 -14.89
CA ILE A 271 -3.81 6.56 -14.66
C ILE A 271 -2.54 6.40 -15.50
N ARG A 272 -2.59 6.73 -16.81
CA ARG A 272 -1.42 6.65 -17.70
C ARG A 272 -0.27 7.56 -17.23
N GLN A 273 -0.56 8.76 -16.74
CA GLN A 273 0.45 9.70 -16.26
C GLN A 273 1.20 9.23 -15.01
N ILE A 274 0.50 8.61 -14.06
CA ILE A 274 1.11 8.19 -12.78
C ILE A 274 1.70 6.77 -12.82
N SER A 275 1.25 5.95 -13.77
CA SER A 275 1.73 4.59 -13.98
C SER A 275 2.43 4.49 -15.34
N ASP A 276 1.86 3.74 -16.29
CA ASP A 276 2.30 3.62 -17.67
C ASP A 276 1.16 3.08 -18.56
N SER A 277 1.36 3.08 -19.89
CA SER A 277 0.35 2.57 -20.84
C SER A 277 0.06 1.08 -20.61
N SER A 278 1.07 0.25 -20.34
CA SER A 278 0.89 -1.19 -20.14
C SER A 278 -0.01 -1.49 -18.93
N THR A 279 0.12 -0.70 -17.86
CA THR A 279 -0.71 -0.84 -16.66
C THR A 279 -2.15 -0.45 -16.95
N LEU A 280 -2.38 0.64 -17.69
CA LEU A 280 -3.71 1.03 -18.14
C LEU A 280 -4.34 -0.02 -19.07
N GLU A 281 -3.57 -0.54 -20.03
CA GLU A 281 -3.99 -1.63 -20.92
C GLU A 281 -4.35 -2.89 -20.14
N HIS A 282 -3.63 -3.20 -19.04
CA HIS A 282 -4.01 -4.31 -18.17
C HIS A 282 -5.36 -4.11 -17.51
N ILE A 283 -5.58 -2.92 -16.96
CA ILE A 283 -6.82 -2.57 -16.28
C ILE A 283 -7.97 -2.71 -17.28
N GLY A 284 -7.79 -2.18 -18.50
CA GLY A 284 -8.72 -2.32 -19.61
C GLY A 284 -8.97 -3.79 -19.97
N ALA A 285 -7.92 -4.58 -20.16
CA ALA A 285 -8.01 -6.01 -20.49
C ALA A 285 -8.73 -6.81 -19.41
N VAL A 286 -8.48 -6.52 -18.12
CA VAL A 286 -9.27 -7.12 -17.04
C VAL A 286 -10.72 -6.70 -17.19
N PHE A 287 -11.03 -5.42 -17.37
CA PHE A 287 -12.43 -4.99 -17.51
C PHE A 287 -13.12 -5.48 -18.79
N ALA A 288 -12.38 -5.84 -19.84
CA ALA A 288 -12.90 -6.46 -21.05
C ALA A 288 -13.09 -7.99 -20.91
N GLY A 289 -12.44 -8.62 -19.92
CA GLY A 289 -12.41 -10.08 -19.78
C GLY A 289 -11.25 -10.75 -20.52
N ASP A 290 -10.39 -9.97 -21.20
CA ASP A 290 -9.20 -10.45 -21.92
C ASP A 290 -8.03 -10.79 -20.98
N ALA A 291 -8.06 -10.28 -19.75
CA ALA A 291 -7.14 -10.64 -18.68
C ALA A 291 -7.90 -11.08 -17.44
N ARG A 292 -7.32 -12.03 -16.70
CA ARG A 292 -7.99 -12.66 -15.55
C ARG A 292 -8.12 -11.70 -14.37
N SER A 293 -9.30 -11.67 -13.78
CA SER A 293 -9.57 -11.27 -12.40
C SER A 293 -9.45 -12.49 -11.49
N LEU A 294 -9.20 -12.30 -10.19
CA LEU A 294 -9.29 -13.40 -9.22
C LEU A 294 -10.74 -13.89 -9.03
N LEU A 295 -11.73 -13.13 -9.49
CA LEU A 295 -13.13 -13.56 -9.55
C LEU A 295 -13.43 -14.48 -10.73
N ASP A 296 -12.54 -14.63 -11.71
CA ASP A 296 -12.74 -15.60 -12.80
C ASP A 296 -12.50 -17.05 -12.35
N PHE A 297 -11.88 -17.24 -11.18
CA PHE A 297 -11.73 -18.54 -10.56
C PHE A 297 -13.01 -18.92 -9.80
N GLU A 298 -13.35 -20.21 -9.83
CA GLU A 298 -14.48 -20.77 -9.08
C GLU A 298 -14.25 -20.66 -7.55
N LYS A 299 -12.99 -20.79 -7.12
CA LYS A 299 -12.59 -20.75 -5.71
C LYS A 299 -11.48 -19.72 -5.52
N ARG A 300 -11.33 -19.26 -4.27
CA ARG A 300 -10.19 -18.39 -3.88
C ARG A 300 -8.87 -19.12 -4.20
N PRO A 301 -7.91 -18.49 -4.90
CA PRO A 301 -6.64 -19.12 -5.25
C PRO A 301 -5.79 -19.56 -4.05
N ASP A 302 -5.07 -20.67 -4.16
CA ASP A 302 -4.20 -21.20 -3.10
C ASP A 302 -3.04 -20.26 -2.72
N ALA A 303 -2.67 -19.33 -3.60
CA ALA A 303 -1.67 -18.29 -3.34
C ALA A 303 -2.05 -17.38 -2.14
N TYR A 304 -3.32 -17.37 -1.72
CA TYR A 304 -3.75 -16.73 -0.48
C TYR A 304 -3.26 -17.44 0.78
N ASP A 305 -3.01 -18.75 0.73
CA ASP A 305 -2.80 -19.59 1.92
C ASP A 305 -1.32 -19.84 2.26
N ASP A 306 -0.39 -19.37 1.42
CA ASP A 306 1.04 -19.31 1.71
C ASP A 306 1.76 -18.14 1.00
N VAL A 307 1.42 -16.92 1.41
CA VAL A 307 1.90 -15.69 0.79
C VAL A 307 3.41 -15.51 0.97
N GLY A 308 4.05 -15.11 -0.13
CA GLY A 308 5.47 -14.72 -0.15
C GLY A 308 6.44 -15.88 -0.33
N HIS A 309 5.97 -17.14 -0.27
CA HIS A 309 6.81 -18.31 -0.49
C HIS A 309 7.23 -18.44 -1.96
N ALA A 310 6.24 -18.37 -2.87
CA ALA A 310 6.45 -18.08 -4.28
C ALA A 310 5.96 -16.66 -4.55
N VAL A 311 6.74 -15.87 -5.28
CA VAL A 311 6.31 -14.55 -5.78
C VAL A 311 6.52 -14.54 -7.28
N ASP A 312 5.44 -14.72 -8.02
CA ASP A 312 5.44 -14.46 -9.45
C ASP A 312 5.32 -12.95 -9.66
N TRP A 313 6.45 -12.31 -9.95
CA TRP A 313 6.49 -10.89 -10.28
C TRP A 313 5.84 -10.57 -11.64
N GLY A 314 5.39 -11.60 -12.37
CA GLY A 314 4.77 -11.51 -13.68
C GLY A 314 5.75 -11.15 -14.79
N ARG A 315 5.25 -11.18 -16.03
CA ARG A 315 5.98 -10.76 -17.26
C ARG A 315 6.40 -9.28 -17.22
N ARG A 316 5.79 -8.47 -16.36
CA ARG A 316 6.19 -7.08 -16.13
C ARG A 316 7.38 -7.09 -15.20
N ARG A 317 8.56 -6.78 -15.74
CA ARG A 317 9.78 -6.65 -14.92
C ARG A 317 9.57 -5.55 -13.88
N MET A 318 9.03 -5.89 -12.71
CA MET A 318 8.77 -5.01 -11.56
C MET A 318 10.05 -4.44 -10.90
N ARG A 319 11.19 -4.50 -11.60
CA ARG A 319 12.51 -3.97 -11.19
C ARG A 319 13.07 -2.78 -11.98
N ARG A 320 12.40 -2.29 -13.03
CA ARG A 320 12.90 -1.20 -13.90
C ARG A 320 12.87 0.20 -13.30
N TRP A 321 11.92 0.54 -12.42
CA TRP A 321 11.84 1.90 -11.89
C TRP A 321 12.86 2.17 -10.78
N PRO A 322 13.58 3.30 -10.83
CA PRO A 322 14.49 3.68 -9.76
C PRO A 322 13.70 3.98 -8.48
N ARG A 323 14.39 3.83 -7.34
CA ARG A 323 13.86 4.19 -6.02
C ARG A 323 13.40 5.64 -5.98
N SER A 324 12.33 5.91 -5.23
CA SER A 324 11.87 7.28 -4.99
C SER A 324 12.85 8.07 -4.10
N LYS A 325 12.68 9.39 -3.95
CA LYS A 325 13.62 10.20 -3.14
C LYS A 325 13.50 9.80 -1.67
N TYR A 326 12.29 9.67 -1.16
CA TYR A 326 12.02 9.18 0.19
C TYR A 326 12.56 7.77 0.40
N GLU A 327 12.37 6.87 -0.56
CA GLU A 327 12.90 5.52 -0.47
C GLU A 327 14.44 5.51 -0.35
N LYS A 328 15.14 6.32 -1.16
CA LYS A 328 16.61 6.45 -1.08
C LYS A 328 17.06 6.93 0.31
N ILE A 329 16.38 7.91 0.89
CA ILE A 329 16.67 8.38 2.24
C ILE A 329 16.45 7.25 3.25
N ILE A 330 15.30 6.59 3.23
CA ILE A 330 14.95 5.53 4.18
C ILE A 330 15.96 4.38 4.13
N HIS A 331 16.41 3.95 2.95
CA HIS A 331 17.45 2.93 2.86
C HIS A 331 18.80 3.37 3.44
N ARG A 332 19.17 4.66 3.32
CA ARG A 332 20.37 5.18 3.99
C ARG A 332 20.22 5.18 5.51
N LEU A 333 19.02 5.53 6.02
CA LEU A 333 18.73 5.50 7.46
C LEU A 333 18.81 4.07 8.02
N ILE A 334 18.31 3.08 7.26
CA ILE A 334 18.34 1.66 7.63
C ILE A 334 19.75 1.07 7.69
N ALA A 335 20.72 1.66 6.98
CA ALA A 335 22.12 1.25 7.12
C ALA A 335 22.68 1.52 8.54
N ARG A 336 22.04 2.44 9.30
CA ARG A 336 22.39 2.83 10.67
C ARG A 336 23.83 3.30 10.89
N GLU A 337 24.56 3.56 9.81
CA GLU A 337 25.83 4.27 9.86
C GLU A 337 25.58 5.72 10.32
N PRO A 338 26.47 6.32 11.12
CA PRO A 338 26.37 7.73 11.42
C PRO A 338 26.35 8.56 10.13
N ILE A 339 25.37 9.44 10.04
CA ILE A 339 25.19 10.34 8.91
C ILE A 339 25.71 11.71 9.30
N ARG A 340 26.49 12.33 8.41
CA ARG A 340 26.93 13.70 8.60
C ARG A 340 25.87 14.67 8.05
N ILE A 341 25.44 15.61 8.87
CA ILE A 341 24.55 16.73 8.49
C ILE A 341 25.24 18.03 8.89
N GLY A 342 25.76 18.76 7.89
CA GLY A 342 26.64 19.90 8.12
C GLY A 342 27.96 19.47 8.78
N GLN A 343 28.31 20.08 9.91
CA GLN A 343 29.51 19.72 10.68
C GLN A 343 29.28 18.61 11.72
N LYS A 344 28.01 18.28 12.00
CA LYS A 344 27.63 17.34 13.06
C LYS A 344 27.36 15.94 12.52
N ARG A 345 27.57 14.92 13.36
CA ARG A 345 27.28 13.52 13.06
C ARG A 345 26.06 13.08 13.86
N TYR A 346 25.16 12.35 13.21
CA TYR A 346 23.92 11.90 13.80
C TYR A 346 23.71 10.41 13.58
N GLN A 347 23.16 9.73 14.58
CA GLN A 347 22.67 8.36 14.47
C GLN A 347 21.15 8.36 14.52
N VAL A 348 20.53 7.53 13.70
CA VAL A 348 19.06 7.36 13.70
C VAL A 348 18.64 6.67 15.00
N ASP A 349 17.78 7.34 15.77
CA ASP A 349 17.26 6.84 17.04
C ASP A 349 15.91 6.13 16.80
N ARG A 350 14.97 6.82 16.13
CA ARG A 350 13.58 6.37 15.96
C ARG A 350 12.93 6.97 14.70
N MET A 351 11.96 6.27 14.14
CA MET A 351 11.00 6.86 13.19
C MET A 351 9.73 7.33 13.89
N ASN A 352 9.34 8.58 13.67
CA ASN A 352 8.11 9.16 14.20
C ASN A 352 7.05 9.22 13.09
N GLY A 353 6.12 8.27 13.12
CA GLY A 353 5.18 8.04 12.02
C GLY A 353 5.90 7.75 10.70
N TRP A 354 5.30 8.17 9.58
CA TRP A 354 5.79 7.84 8.23
C TRP A 354 6.77 8.84 7.63
N TYR A 355 6.90 10.03 8.24
CA TYR A 355 7.50 11.19 7.58
C TYR A 355 8.58 11.89 8.43
N VAL A 356 8.64 11.60 9.73
CA VAL A 356 9.54 12.27 10.67
C VAL A 356 10.52 11.26 11.24
N VAL A 357 11.77 11.68 11.40
CA VAL A 357 12.88 10.84 11.88
C VAL A 357 13.59 11.56 13.01
N GLU A 358 13.75 10.86 14.13
CA GLU A 358 14.46 11.34 15.30
C GLU A 358 15.90 10.81 15.25
N PHE A 359 16.83 11.73 15.43
CA PHE A 359 18.26 11.48 15.44
C PHE A 359 18.86 11.87 16.78
N ARG A 360 20.00 11.24 17.09
CA ARG A 360 20.85 11.55 18.22
C ARG A 360 22.22 11.99 17.74
N GLU A 361 22.71 13.14 18.19
CA GLU A 361 24.05 13.63 17.86
C GLU A 361 25.13 12.72 18.48
N VAL A 362 26.13 12.33 17.67
CA VAL A 362 27.26 11.50 18.07
C VAL A 362 28.25 12.38 18.84
N GLY A 363 28.18 12.33 20.17
CA GLY A 363 29.02 13.13 21.08
C GLY A 363 28.18 13.69 22.21
N THR A 364 27.35 14.69 21.88
CA THR A 364 26.51 15.39 22.87
C THR A 364 25.25 14.63 23.30
N LYS A 365 24.85 13.60 22.54
CA LYS A 365 23.59 12.85 22.71
C LYS A 365 22.32 13.71 22.58
N HIS A 366 22.42 14.97 22.17
CA HIS A 366 21.25 15.81 21.92
C HIS A 366 20.38 15.22 20.81
N ARG A 367 19.06 15.26 21.03
CA ARG A 367 18.07 14.79 20.04
C ARG A 367 17.75 15.89 19.06
N ARG A 368 17.61 15.51 17.78
CA ARG A 368 17.16 16.39 16.71
C ARG A 368 16.23 15.64 15.79
N THR A 369 15.21 16.35 15.32
CA THR A 369 14.20 15.79 14.43
C THR A 369 14.36 16.37 13.04
N PHE A 370 14.24 15.53 12.02
CA PHE A 370 14.16 15.93 10.62
C PHE A 370 12.99 15.22 9.95
N ASN A 371 12.36 15.89 8.99
CA ASN A 371 11.39 15.25 8.12
C ASN A 371 12.01 14.78 6.79
N LEU A 372 11.32 13.92 6.04
CA LEU A 372 11.88 13.36 4.80
C LEU A 372 12.17 14.42 3.72
N ASP A 373 11.40 15.51 3.63
CA ASP A 373 11.69 16.59 2.67
C ASP A 373 13.01 17.30 3.00
N GLU A 374 13.25 17.60 4.27
CA GLU A 374 14.52 18.19 4.74
C GLU A 374 15.70 17.26 4.44
N LEU A 375 15.55 15.96 4.69
CA LEU A 375 16.59 14.98 4.43
C LEU A 375 16.89 14.81 2.93
N VAL A 376 15.87 14.88 2.08
CA VAL A 376 16.04 14.90 0.62
C VAL A 376 16.81 16.15 0.19
N GLN A 377 16.43 17.34 0.66
CA GLN A 377 17.12 18.60 0.33
C GLN A 377 18.59 18.59 0.77
N LEU A 378 18.87 18.08 1.97
CA LEU A 378 20.24 17.96 2.48
C LEU A 378 21.08 16.95 1.67
N SER A 379 20.45 15.88 1.17
CA SER A 379 21.08 14.91 0.26
C SER A 379 21.45 15.52 -1.08
N ASP A 380 20.53 16.26 -1.70
CA ASP A 380 20.76 16.84 -3.01
C ASP A 380 21.84 17.93 -2.95
N GLY A 381 21.92 18.67 -1.85
CA GLY A 381 22.99 19.64 -1.57
C GLY A 381 24.34 19.04 -1.16
N LYS A 382 24.55 17.71 -1.23
CA LYS A 382 25.74 16.97 -0.75
C LYS A 382 26.08 17.19 0.73
N LYS A 383 25.15 17.72 1.53
CA LYS A 383 25.31 17.96 2.99
C LYS A 383 24.87 16.76 3.83
N PHE A 384 24.50 15.66 3.19
CA PHE A 384 24.08 14.40 3.80
C PHE A 384 24.93 13.26 3.22
N THR A 385 25.91 12.78 3.98
CA THR A 385 26.81 11.69 3.56
C THR A 385 26.93 10.62 4.63
N THR A 386 26.93 9.36 4.20
CA THR A 386 27.23 8.20 5.05
C THR A 386 28.73 8.15 5.29
N THR A 387 29.15 8.14 6.57
CA THR A 387 30.56 7.91 6.89
C THR A 387 30.87 6.42 6.73
N ARG A 388 31.43 6.01 5.59
CA ARG A 388 32.02 4.67 5.43
C ARG A 388 33.01 4.46 6.58
N SER A 389 32.87 3.38 7.33
CA SER A 389 33.91 3.00 8.29
C SER A 389 35.18 2.71 7.49
N ARG A 390 36.22 3.53 7.71
CA ARG A 390 37.56 3.18 7.27
C ARG A 390 37.92 1.89 8.02
N LYS A 391 38.04 0.76 7.32
CA LYS A 391 38.73 -0.42 7.86
C LYS A 391 40.08 0.06 8.40
N PRO A 392 40.49 -0.33 9.62
CA PRO A 392 41.84 -0.03 10.07
C PRO A 392 42.81 -0.67 9.07
N LYS A 393 43.73 0.12 8.52
CA LYS A 393 44.89 -0.44 7.81
C LYS A 393 45.62 -1.29 8.86
N SER A 394 45.74 -2.59 8.62
CA SER A 394 46.64 -3.45 9.38
C SER A 394 48.02 -2.83 9.34
N GLY A 395 48.49 -2.33 10.49
CA GLY A 395 49.84 -1.83 10.63
C GLY A 395 50.81 -2.94 10.25
N ARG A 396 51.62 -2.72 9.21
CA ARG A 396 52.83 -3.49 8.97
C ARG A 396 53.71 -3.28 10.21
N LYS A 397 53.87 -4.31 11.04
CA LYS A 397 54.99 -4.40 11.96
C LYS A 397 56.27 -4.39 11.11
N ARG A 398 57.11 -3.37 11.32
CA ARG A 398 58.53 -3.45 10.98
C ARG A 398 59.15 -4.35 12.06
N SER A 399 59.65 -5.51 11.67
CA SER A 399 60.68 -6.22 12.43
C SER A 399 62.04 -5.67 11.99
N ILE A 400 62.85 -5.34 12.99
CA ILE A 400 64.28 -5.06 12.89
C ILE A 400 65.01 -6.33 12.44
#